data_AF-A0A5C4PND6-F1
#
_entry.id   AF-A0A5C4PND6-F1
#
_cell.length_a   1.000
_cell.length_b   1.000
_cell.length_c   1.000
_cell.angle_alpha   90.00
_cell.angle_beta   90.00
_cell.angle_gamma   90.00
#
_symmetry.space_group_name_H-M   'P 1'
#
loop_
_entity.id
_entity.type
_entity.pdbx_description
1 polymer ?
#
loop_
_entity_poly.entity_id
_entity_poly.type
_entity_poly.pdbx_seq_one_letter_code
_entity_poly.pdbx_strand_id
1 'polypeptide(L)' 'MSFSIKHDKYSISKVIDQKKYIVLEYYRGIKYWNLITESREGVSIDTANKIFEYYLKIKGVGENELLIVEVPN' A
#
# COMPACT_ATOMS: atom_id res chain seq x y z
N MET A 1 -7.59 -50.79 -13.47
CA MET A 1 -6.32 -50.25 -12.94
C MET A 1 -5.94 -49.08 -13.81
N SER A 2 -6.08 -47.85 -13.31
CA SER A 2 -5.72 -46.63 -14.03
C SER A 2 -4.84 -45.75 -13.16
N PHE A 3 -3.73 -45.32 -13.75
CA PHE A 3 -2.60 -44.60 -13.18
C PHE A 3 -2.95 -43.16 -12.75
N SER A 4 -2.29 -42.68 -11.68
CA SER A 4 -2.32 -41.29 -11.21
C SER A 4 -1.69 -40.29 -12.17
N ILE A 5 -2.29 -39.09 -12.30
CA ILE A 5 -1.55 -37.85 -12.54
C ILE A 5 -2.12 -36.76 -11.63
N LYS A 6 -1.28 -36.27 -10.71
CA LYS A 6 -1.49 -35.09 -9.85
C LYS A 6 -1.83 -33.87 -10.69
N HIS A 7 -2.84 -33.10 -10.30
CA HIS A 7 -2.86 -31.65 -10.49
C HIS A 7 -3.58 -31.01 -9.30
N ASP A 8 -2.80 -30.69 -8.28
CA ASP A 8 -3.14 -29.70 -7.26
C ASP A 8 -3.34 -28.36 -7.99
N LYS A 9 -4.58 -28.06 -8.37
CA LYS A 9 -4.90 -26.98 -9.34
C LYS A 9 -5.50 -25.73 -8.70
N TYR A 10 -5.36 -25.53 -7.39
CA TYR A 10 -5.97 -24.37 -6.72
C TYR A 10 -5.13 -23.72 -5.61
N SER A 11 -3.81 -23.94 -5.60
CA SER A 11 -2.92 -23.38 -4.56
C SER A 11 -2.13 -22.11 -4.94
N ILE A 12 -2.41 -21.39 -6.05
CA ILE A 12 -1.42 -20.40 -6.55
C ILE A 12 -1.94 -18.97 -6.86
N SER A 13 -3.23 -18.74 -7.12
CA SER A 13 -3.69 -17.38 -7.50
C SER A 13 -4.27 -16.55 -6.35
N LYS A 14 -4.33 -17.11 -5.15
CA LYS A 14 -4.89 -16.46 -3.94
C LYS A 14 -3.85 -16.35 -2.83
N VAL A 15 -2.58 -16.19 -3.19
CA VAL A 15 -1.64 -15.45 -2.34
C VAL A 15 -2.10 -14.00 -2.44
N ILE A 16 -3.16 -13.69 -1.69
CA ILE A 16 -3.60 -12.33 -1.41
C ILE A 16 -2.35 -11.66 -0.88
N ASP A 17 -1.81 -10.72 -1.62
CA ASP A 17 -0.72 -9.87 -1.19
C ASP A 17 -1.19 -9.20 0.11
N GLN A 18 -0.85 -9.81 1.24
CA GLN A 18 -1.21 -9.36 2.59
C GLN A 18 -0.43 -8.09 2.98
N LYS A 19 0.29 -7.51 2.02
CA LYS A 19 1.07 -6.31 2.21
C LYS A 19 0.12 -5.15 2.44
N LYS A 20 0.39 -4.44 3.51
CA LYS A 20 -0.28 -3.20 3.84
C LYS A 20 0.65 -2.05 3.50
N TYR A 21 0.06 -0.93 3.13
CA TYR A 21 0.78 0.28 2.79
C TYR A 21 0.24 1.42 3.62
N ILE A 22 1.15 2.30 4.03
CA ILE A 22 0.81 3.58 4.66
C ILE A 22 1.36 4.71 3.80
N VAL A 23 0.75 5.88 3.91
CA VAL A 23 1.20 7.08 3.23
C VAL A 23 1.68 8.08 4.29
N LEU A 24 2.88 8.61 4.08
CA LEU A 24 3.50 9.60 4.93
C LEU A 24 3.55 10.94 4.20
N GLU A 25 3.25 12.03 4.91
CA GLU A 25 3.36 13.41 4.46
C GLU A 25 4.50 14.09 5.23
N TYR A 26 5.43 14.72 4.52
CA TYR A 26 6.52 15.48 5.12
C TYR A 26 6.06 16.89 5.47
N TYR A 27 6.12 17.23 6.74
CA TYR A 27 5.77 18.55 7.23
C TYR A 27 7.03 19.42 7.33
N ARG A 28 7.22 20.31 6.36
CA ARG A 28 8.38 21.24 6.34
C ARG A 28 8.51 22.10 7.58
N GLY A 29 7.38 22.53 8.17
CA GLY A 29 7.37 23.45 9.30
C GLY A 29 8.13 22.94 10.53
N ILE A 30 8.04 21.63 10.79
CA ILE A 30 8.70 20.98 11.94
C ILE A 30 9.56 19.77 11.53
N LYS A 31 9.87 19.64 10.23
CA LYS A 31 10.80 18.66 9.64
C LYS A 31 10.57 17.21 10.12
N TYR A 32 9.34 16.74 10.00
CA TYR A 32 8.95 15.38 10.38
C TYR A 32 8.04 14.74 9.33
N TRP A 33 8.08 13.41 9.28
CA TRP A 33 7.12 12.62 8.53
C TRP A 33 5.91 12.33 9.41
N ASN A 34 4.72 12.68 8.92
CA ASN A 34 3.47 12.41 9.57
C ASN A 34 2.70 11.33 8.82
N LEU A 35 2.02 10.46 9.56
CA LEU A 35 1.16 9.44 8.98
C LEU A 35 -0.16 10.05 8.52
N ILE A 36 -0.53 9.79 7.27
CA ILE A 36 -1.85 10.16 6.76
C ILE A 36 -2.89 9.24 7.39
N THR A 37 -3.86 9.86 8.07
CA THR A 37 -4.89 9.16 8.86
C THR A 37 -5.66 8.12 8.05
N GLU A 38 -5.99 8.41 6.79
CA GLU A 38 -6.70 7.47 5.91
C GLU A 38 -5.95 6.16 5.65
N SER A 39 -4.63 6.16 5.84
CA SER A 39 -3.79 4.98 5.62
C SER A 39 -3.36 4.29 6.92
N ARG A 40 -3.82 4.77 8.09
CA ARG A 40 -3.30 4.37 9.40
C ARG A 40 -3.45 2.89 9.73
N GLU A 41 -4.52 2.25 9.27
CA GLU A 41 -4.77 0.81 9.49
C GLU A 41 -4.00 -0.09 8.51
N GLY A 42 -3.22 0.52 7.62
CA GLY A 42 -2.57 -0.17 6.51
C GLY A 42 -3.59 -0.51 5.42
N VAL A 43 -3.36 0.00 4.23
CA VAL A 43 -4.29 -0.11 3.11
C VAL A 43 -3.66 -0.89 1.95
N SER A 44 -4.46 -1.30 0.98
CA SER A 44 -3.94 -1.87 -0.26
C SER A 44 -3.11 -0.84 -1.04
N ILE A 45 -2.21 -1.32 -1.90
CA ILE A 45 -1.40 -0.43 -2.76
C ILE A 45 -2.26 0.49 -3.66
N ASP A 46 -3.40 -0.01 -4.16
CA ASP A 46 -4.34 0.80 -4.96
C ASP A 46 -4.93 1.96 -4.14
N THR A 47 -5.32 1.68 -2.89
CA THR A 47 -5.82 2.70 -1.97
C THR A 47 -4.73 3.71 -1.60
N ALA A 48 -3.50 3.25 -1.32
CA ALA A 48 -2.37 4.13 -1.02
C ALA A 48 -2.07 5.09 -2.19
N ASN A 49 -2.10 4.61 -3.43
CA ASN A 49 -1.93 5.45 -4.63
C ASN A 49 -3.04 6.49 -4.78
N LYS A 50 -4.29 6.13 -4.49
CA LYS A 50 -5.41 7.09 -4.52
C LYS A 50 -5.24 8.19 -3.48
N ILE A 51 -4.80 7.84 -2.27
CA ILE A 51 -4.48 8.81 -1.22
C ILE A 51 -3.33 9.72 -1.67
N PHE A 52 -2.26 9.14 -2.23
CA PHE A 52 -1.11 9.90 -2.73
C PHE A 52 -1.53 10.94 -3.80
N GLU A 53 -2.27 10.50 -4.82
CA GLU A 53 -2.78 11.38 -5.88
C GLU A 53 -3.70 12.48 -5.35
N TYR A 54 -4.56 12.15 -4.37
CA TYR A 54 -5.45 13.11 -3.72
C TYR A 54 -4.65 14.20 -3.01
N TYR A 55 -3.64 13.83 -2.20
CA TYR A 55 -2.81 14.78 -1.46
C TYR A 55 -1.93 15.64 -2.40
N LEU A 56 -1.39 15.04 -3.47
CA LEU A 56 -0.60 15.76 -4.47
C LEU A 56 -1.44 16.83 -5.19
N LYS A 57 -2.67 16.50 -5.61
CA LYS A 57 -3.54 17.41 -6.38
C LYS A 57 -4.23 18.48 -5.54
N ILE A 58 -4.72 18.12 -4.35
CA ILE A 58 -5.63 18.99 -3.58
C ILE A 58 -4.88 19.80 -2.54
N LYS A 59 -3.87 19.22 -1.87
CA LYS A 59 -3.09 19.93 -0.87
C LYS A 59 -1.87 20.66 -1.45
N GLY A 60 -1.51 20.41 -2.72
CA GLY A 60 -0.34 21.01 -3.35
C GLY A 60 0.98 20.59 -2.67
N VAL A 61 0.99 19.41 -2.05
CA VAL A 61 2.18 18.81 -1.45
C VAL A 61 3.08 18.36 -2.59
N GLY A 62 4.37 18.72 -2.54
CA GLY A 62 5.32 18.30 -3.56
C GLY A 62 5.48 16.78 -3.58
N GLU A 63 5.79 16.21 -4.75
CA GLU A 63 6.06 14.76 -4.90
C GLU A 63 7.11 14.24 -3.92
N ASN A 64 8.08 15.10 -3.54
CA ASN A 64 9.15 14.78 -2.59
C ASN A 64 8.72 14.81 -1.12
N GLU A 65 7.48 15.19 -0.85
CA GLU A 65 6.91 15.33 0.49
C GLU A 65 5.84 14.28 0.77
N LEU A 66 5.62 13.35 -0.16
CA LEU A 66 4.75 12.21 0.04
C LEU A 66 5.54 10.94 -0.16
N LEU A 67 5.31 9.94 0.69
CA LEU A 67 6.02 8.68 0.62
C LEU A 67 5.09 7.53 0.97
N ILE A 68 5.04 6.52 0.11
CA ILE A 68 4.30 5.28 0.35
C ILE A 68 5.26 4.27 0.96
N VAL A 69 4.90 3.69 2.10
CA VAL A 69 5.70 2.68 2.81
C VAL A 69 4.93 1.37 2.86
N GLU A 70 5.56 0.28 2.46
CA GLU A 70 5.09 -1.08 2.76
C GLU A 70 5.32 -1.37 4.25
N VAL A 71 4.26 -1.75 4.96
CA VAL A 71 4.32 -2.11 6.38
C VAL A 71 4.08 -3.61 6.56
N PRO A 72 4.79 -4.24 7.51
CA PRO A 72 4.53 -5.63 7.87
C PRO A 72 3.11 -5.77 8.46
N ASN A 73 2.53 -6.94 8.23
CA ASN A 73 1.15 -7.25 8.62
C ASN A 73 1.02 -7.57 10.11
#